data_AF-A0AAW9W8Y1-F1
#
_entry.id   AF-A0AAW9W8Y1-F1
#
_cell.length_a   1.000
_cell.length_b   1.000
_cell.length_c   1.000
_cell.angle_alpha   90.00
_cell.angle_beta   90.00
_cell.angle_gamma   90.00
#
_symmetry.space_group_name_H-M   'P 1'
#
loop_
_entity.id
_entity.type
_entity.pdbx_description
1 polymer ?
#
loop_
_entity_poly.entity_id
_entity_poly.type
_entity_poly.pdbx_seq_one_letter_code
_entity_poly.pdbx_strand_id
1 'polypeptide(L)'
;PNPESQAAFALAEELGRQVDADVLVATDPDADRLGVEIRQADGSYWNLSGNQIGALIAKYILEAHKQAGTLPKNAALAKSIVSTE
;
A
#
# COMPACT_ATOMS: atom_id res chain seq x y z
N PRO A 1 -7.81 -5.85 14.54
CA PRO A 1 -6.34 -5.94 14.39
C PRO A 1 -5.84 -4.78 13.52
N ASN A 2 -4.70 -4.15 13.81
CA ASN A 2 -4.16 -3.10 12.93
C ASN A 2 -3.38 -3.77 11.78
N PRO A 3 -3.80 -3.65 10.51
CA PRO A 3 -3.19 -4.36 9.40
C PRO A 3 -1.79 -3.84 9.04
N GLU A 4 -1.39 -2.66 9.55
CA GLU A 4 -0.03 -2.12 9.39
C GLU A 4 0.98 -2.70 10.39
N SER A 5 0.52 -3.51 11.37
CA SER A 5 1.39 -4.13 12.36
C SER A 5 2.14 -5.32 11.77
N GLN A 6 3.43 -5.42 12.04
CA GLN A 6 4.26 -6.56 11.62
C GLN A 6 3.74 -7.91 12.11
N ALA A 7 3.04 -7.94 13.26
CA ALA A 7 2.41 -9.16 13.76
C ALA A 7 1.28 -9.68 12.84
N ALA A 8 0.67 -8.81 12.02
CA ALA A 8 -0.34 -9.20 11.05
C ALA A 8 0.26 -9.95 9.84
N PHE A 9 1.57 -9.79 9.59
CA PHE A 9 2.22 -10.33 8.40
C PHE A 9 2.92 -11.68 8.62
N ALA A 10 3.11 -12.17 9.85
CA ALA A 10 3.88 -13.38 10.11
C ALA A 10 3.46 -14.60 9.25
N LEU A 11 2.15 -14.87 9.15
CA LEU A 11 1.63 -15.95 8.30
C LEU A 11 1.74 -15.65 6.80
N ALA A 12 1.57 -14.38 6.42
CA ALA A 12 1.69 -13.94 5.04
C ALA A 12 3.15 -14.03 4.55
N GLU A 13 4.13 -13.68 5.38
CA GLU A 13 5.55 -13.82 5.06
C GLU A 13 5.97 -15.29 4.95
N GLU A 14 5.46 -16.16 5.82
CA GLU A 14 5.72 -17.60 5.74
C GLU A 14 5.23 -18.15 4.39
N LEU A 15 3.97 -17.88 4.04
CA LEU A 15 3.42 -18.28 2.74
C LEU A 15 4.15 -17.61 1.58
N GLY A 16 4.45 -16.31 1.70
CA GLY A 16 5.12 -15.51 0.69
C GLY A 16 6.48 -16.08 0.30
N ARG A 17 7.25 -16.56 1.27
CA ARG A 17 8.53 -17.27 1.03
C ARG A 17 8.34 -18.62 0.34
N GLN A 18 7.24 -19.33 0.59
CA GLN A 18 6.96 -20.63 -0.04
C GLN A 18 6.54 -20.49 -1.51
N VAL A 19 5.84 -19.40 -1.86
CA VAL A 19 5.29 -19.18 -3.20
C VAL A 19 6.04 -18.10 -4.00
N ASP A 20 7.15 -17.59 -3.46
CA ASP A 20 7.92 -16.49 -4.03
C ASP A 20 7.07 -15.23 -4.32
N ALA A 21 6.19 -14.85 -3.38
CA ALA A 21 5.31 -13.69 -3.55
C ALA A 21 6.09 -12.36 -3.54
N ASP A 22 5.90 -11.52 -4.55
CA ASP A 22 6.51 -10.19 -4.64
C ASP A 22 5.86 -9.18 -3.68
N VAL A 23 4.56 -9.36 -3.37
CA VAL A 23 3.76 -8.44 -2.58
C VAL A 23 2.88 -9.22 -1.61
N LEU A 24 2.86 -8.77 -0.36
CA LEU A 24 1.95 -9.23 0.68
C LEU A 24 0.97 -8.12 1.02
N VAL A 25 -0.28 -8.47 1.23
CA VAL A 25 -1.35 -7.53 1.60
C VAL A 25 -2.04 -8.05 2.85
N ALA A 26 -2.14 -7.20 3.87
CA ALA A 26 -2.94 -7.45 5.06
C ALA A 26 -4.09 -6.44 5.12
N THR A 27 -5.22 -6.86 5.63
CA THR A 27 -6.39 -6.01 5.84
C THR A 27 -7.03 -6.34 7.18
N ASP A 28 -7.83 -5.43 7.71
CA ASP A 28 -8.63 -5.66 8.90
C ASP A 28 -9.98 -6.32 8.58
N PRO A 29 -10.74 -6.81 9.58
CA PRO A 29 -11.93 -7.63 9.35
C PRO A 29 -13.05 -6.98 8.52
N ASP A 30 -13.14 -5.66 8.52
CA ASP A 30 -14.08 -4.84 7.74
C ASP A 30 -13.50 -4.33 6.41
N ALA A 31 -12.22 -4.62 6.15
CA ALA A 31 -11.52 -4.38 4.90
C ALA A 31 -11.42 -2.91 4.46
N ASP A 32 -11.41 -1.98 5.42
CA ASP A 32 -11.28 -0.54 5.15
C ASP A 32 -9.84 -0.01 5.36
N ARG A 33 -8.96 -0.83 5.95
CA ARG A 33 -7.52 -0.53 6.08
C ARG A 33 -6.67 -1.60 5.40
N LEU A 34 -5.47 -1.17 5.01
CA LEU A 34 -4.54 -2.01 4.29
C LEU A 34 -3.10 -1.80 4.78
N GLY A 35 -2.36 -2.90 4.93
CA GLY A 35 -0.91 -2.93 5.07
C GLY A 35 -0.30 -3.62 3.85
N VAL A 36 0.92 -3.23 3.47
CA VAL A 36 1.62 -3.81 2.31
C VAL A 36 3.08 -4.06 2.65
N GLU A 37 3.56 -5.26 2.34
CA GLU A 37 5.00 -5.55 2.33
C GLU A 37 5.47 -5.97 0.93
N ILE A 38 6.67 -5.52 0.56
CA ILE A 38 7.28 -5.77 -0.76
C ILE A 38 8.54 -6.60 -0.60
N ARG A 39 8.64 -7.68 -1.36
CA ARG A 39 9.82 -8.53 -1.40
C ARG A 39 11.04 -7.75 -1.91
N GLN A 40 12.14 -7.84 -1.17
CA GLN A 40 13.42 -7.27 -1.52
C GLN A 40 14.29 -8.30 -2.25
N ALA A 41 15.36 -7.84 -2.91
CA ALA A 41 16.28 -8.70 -3.66
C ALA A 41 16.99 -9.76 -2.78
N ASP A 42 17.11 -9.50 -1.48
CA ASP A 42 17.66 -10.44 -0.50
C ASP A 42 16.63 -11.44 0.05
N GLY A 43 15.39 -11.38 -0.42
CA GLY A 43 14.27 -12.23 0.02
C GLY A 43 13.58 -11.76 1.30
N SER A 44 14.01 -10.65 1.91
CA SER A 44 13.28 -10.01 3.01
C SER A 44 12.03 -9.28 2.51
N TYR A 45 11.11 -8.98 3.43
CA TYR A 45 9.93 -8.16 3.14
C TYR A 45 10.09 -6.78 3.77
N TRP A 46 9.84 -5.74 2.98
CA TRP A 46 9.85 -4.35 3.42
C TRP A 46 8.43 -3.83 3.58
N ASN A 47 8.07 -3.46 4.81
CA ASN A 47 6.79 -2.84 5.13
C ASN A 47 6.71 -1.38 4.68
N LEU A 48 5.67 -1.07 3.89
CA LEU A 48 5.34 0.29 3.49
C LEU A 48 4.48 0.97 4.55
N SER A 49 4.83 2.20 4.91
CA SER A 49 3.97 3.03 5.74
C SER A 49 2.67 3.43 5.00
N GLY A 50 1.58 3.67 5.74
CA GLY A 50 0.33 4.17 5.16
C GLY A 50 0.49 5.43 4.30
N ASN A 51 1.46 6.31 4.63
CA ASN A 51 1.75 7.49 3.80
C ASN A 51 2.37 7.12 2.44
N GLN A 52 3.30 6.17 2.41
CA GLN A 52 3.90 5.70 1.15
C GLN A 52 2.86 4.99 0.28
N ILE A 53 2.02 4.17 0.89
CA ILE A 53 0.90 3.51 0.23
C ILE A 53 -0.05 4.54 -0.37
N GLY A 54 -0.48 5.54 0.42
CA GLY A 54 -1.35 6.62 -0.04
C GLY A 54 -0.74 7.42 -1.20
N ALA A 55 0.55 7.74 -1.14
CA ALA A 55 1.25 8.44 -2.21
C ALA A 55 1.33 7.63 -3.52
N LEU A 56 1.59 6.32 -3.42
CA LEU A 56 1.61 5.41 -4.58
C LEU A 56 0.23 5.33 -5.26
N ILE A 57 -0.83 5.14 -4.47
CA ILE A 57 -2.21 5.07 -4.99
C ILE A 57 -2.61 6.40 -5.63
N ALA A 58 -2.33 7.53 -4.95
CA ALA A 58 -2.64 8.86 -5.47
C ALA A 58 -1.92 9.12 -6.80
N LYS A 59 -0.63 8.80 -6.88
CA LYS A 59 0.15 8.93 -8.12
C LYS A 59 -0.46 8.11 -9.25
N TYR A 60 -0.76 6.83 -9.01
CA TYR A 60 -1.33 5.95 -10.02
C TYR A 60 -2.66 6.49 -10.57
N ILE A 61 -3.57 6.90 -9.70
CA ILE A 61 -4.88 7.45 -10.10
C ILE A 61 -4.71 8.71 -10.93
N LEU A 62 -3.86 9.64 -10.48
CA LEU A 62 -3.62 10.90 -11.18
C LEU A 62 -2.96 10.68 -12.55
N GLU A 63 -1.98 9.78 -12.64
CA GLU A 63 -1.33 9.42 -13.91
C GLU A 63 -2.30 8.75 -14.87
N ALA A 64 -3.12 7.82 -14.39
CA ALA A 64 -4.13 7.14 -15.20
C ALA A 64 -5.14 8.14 -15.79
N HIS A 65 -5.69 9.05 -14.97
CA HIS A 65 -6.61 10.09 -15.44
C HIS A 65 -5.94 11.07 -16.40
N LYS A 66 -4.66 11.43 -16.15
CA LYS A 66 -3.90 12.30 -17.05
C LYS A 66 -3.69 11.65 -18.42
N GLN A 67 -3.30 10.38 -18.45
CA GLN A 67 -3.10 9.62 -19.70
C GLN A 67 -4.41 9.42 -20.46
N ALA A 68 -5.51 9.19 -19.76
CA ALA A 68 -6.84 9.08 -20.36
C ALA A 68 -7.45 10.44 -20.76
N GLY A 69 -6.80 11.57 -20.47
CA GLY A 69 -7.34 12.91 -20.74
C GLY A 69 -8.58 13.27 -19.90
N THR A 70 -8.82 12.56 -18.79
CA THR A 70 -9.99 12.72 -17.92
C THR A 70 -9.68 13.43 -16.61
N LEU A 71 -8.42 13.82 -16.37
CA LEU A 71 -8.02 14.55 -15.16
C LEU A 71 -8.67 15.94 -15.11
N PRO A 72 -9.51 16.24 -14.10
CA PRO A 72 -10.14 17.56 -13.96
C PRO A 72 -9.10 18.66 -13.71
N LYS A 73 -9.36 19.89 -14.20
CA LYS A 73 -8.48 21.05 -13.95
C LYS A 73 -8.37 21.41 -12.47
N ASN A 74 -9.40 21.12 -11.69
CA ASN A 74 -9.52 21.38 -10.26
C ASN A 74 -9.39 20.08 -9.44
N ALA A 75 -8.63 19.09 -9.93
CA ALA A 75 -8.33 17.90 -9.15
C ALA A 75 -7.65 18.27 -7.82
N ALA A 76 -8.01 17.57 -6.76
CA ALA A 76 -7.48 17.78 -5.42
C ALA A 76 -7.18 16.42 -4.76
N LEU A 77 -6.14 16.40 -3.92
CA LEU A 77 -5.82 15.29 -3.03
C LEU A 77 -6.11 15.74 -1.61
N ALA A 78 -6.98 15.01 -0.90
CA ALA A 78 -7.26 15.27 0.50
C ALA A 78 -6.49 14.26 1.37
N LYS A 79 -5.87 14.75 2.44
CA LYS A 79 -5.19 13.93 3.45
C LYS A 79 -5.54 14.41 4.86
N SER A 80 -5.24 13.60 5.86
CA SER A 80 -5.37 14.00 7.26
C SER A 80 -4.19 14.89 7.71
N ILE A 81 -4.36 15.60 8.84
CA ILE A 81 -3.29 16.43 9.42
C ILE A 81 -2.10 15.61 9.95
N VAL A 82 -2.32 14.34 10.30
CA VAL A 82 -1.27 13.45 10.83
C VAL A 82 -0.51 12.70 9.73
N SER A 83 -0.94 12.83 8.47
CA SER A 83 -0.23 12.29 7.30
C SER A 83 0.95 13.21 6.92
N THR A 84 2.07 12.64 6.45
CA THR A 84 3.23 13.43 6.03
C THR A 84 2.94 14.30 4.81
N GLU A 85 3.63 15.44 4.67
CA GLU A 85 3.64 16.26 3.44
C GLU A 85 4.38 15.56 2.30
#